data_AF-A0A7Z7VLS7-F1
#
_entry.id   AF-A0A7Z7VLS7-F1
#
_cell.length_a   1.000
_cell.length_b   1.000
_cell.length_c   1.000
_cell.angle_alpha   90.00
_cell.angle_beta   90.00
_cell.angle_gamma   90.00
#
_symmetry.space_group_name_H-M   'P 1'
#
loop_
_entity.id
_entity.type
_entity.pdbx_description
1 polymer ?
#
loop_
_entity_poly.entity_id
_entity_poly.type
_entity_poly.pdbx_seq_one_letter_code
_entity_poly.pdbx_strand_id
1 'polypeptide(L)'
;MMNGIFLNSSNVGNYINDSLCSDGQSVNIFQSLVEKIEKYDLSSNEDLNSRLFICRELIKQTDNINTEQEISSALEEAIAQASSELDALNAWTEGGNDVISPILEIMLEDIINDESNAKKQEDLMQLLVFDLLIHQDEWGIDLNSIFGSQAKKYFGYITENFGSGMHNIYQGNDKDTPEKIVSWFLSSVIDKIPELIGGKIPSTSVTAKVAEFLGNVENRSKLLDLAKNYDIKDSISHIESTSTHISPALKLFLMGQAAYIGLIDENKWESFIKSDVSELKGYLNLDSNVSNKAISDWLVDQNIGWEYDRSGQLDYNRGHEGGIPVEMLKNFFDRFPPRVLTDDELKKINRIGDNVKMIMQTLKYWFQILRDERVAIARNI
;
A
#
# COMPACT_ATOMS: atom_id res chain seq x y z
N MET A 1 -12.95 3.72 -43.75
CA MET A 1 -14.05 2.79 -43.46
C MET A 1 -14.27 2.80 -41.96
N MET A 2 -15.22 3.62 -41.51
CA MET A 2 -15.71 3.63 -40.13
C MET A 2 -17.11 3.01 -40.18
N ASN A 3 -17.31 1.89 -39.50
CA ASN A 3 -18.64 1.32 -39.30
C ASN A 3 -19.27 1.99 -38.08
N GLY A 4 -20.43 2.61 -38.29
CA GLY A 4 -21.21 3.26 -37.25
C GLY A 4 -21.96 2.26 -36.39
N ILE A 5 -22.20 2.66 -35.14
CA ILE A 5 -23.26 2.13 -34.29
C ILE A 5 -24.35 3.20 -34.28
N PHE A 6 -25.44 2.96 -35.01
CA PHE A 6 -26.68 3.72 -34.90
C PHE A 6 -27.42 3.24 -33.65
N LEU A 7 -27.55 4.10 -32.64
CA LEU A 7 -28.46 3.86 -31.52
C LEU A 7 -29.88 4.27 -31.94
N ASN A 8 -30.77 3.29 -31.92
CA ASN A 8 -32.17 3.36 -32.30
C ASN A 8 -32.93 4.20 -31.27
N SER A 9 -33.56 5.29 -31.72
CA SER A 9 -34.28 6.28 -30.91
C SER A 9 -35.70 5.82 -30.56
N SER A 10 -35.83 4.72 -29.82
CA SER A 10 -37.15 4.21 -29.44
C SER A 10 -37.12 3.49 -28.10
N ASN A 11 -36.88 4.25 -27.01
CA ASN A 11 -37.35 3.93 -25.66
C ASN A 11 -37.17 5.11 -24.68
N VAL A 12 -37.47 6.34 -25.11
CA VAL A 12 -37.44 7.55 -24.25
C VAL A 12 -38.64 7.61 -23.29
N GLY A 13 -39.53 6.61 -23.29
CA GLY A 13 -40.83 6.66 -22.61
C GLY A 13 -40.92 6.09 -21.19
N ASN A 14 -39.89 5.43 -20.63
CA ASN A 14 -40.03 4.65 -19.39
C ASN A 14 -39.01 5.01 -18.28
N TYR A 15 -38.59 6.27 -18.18
CA TYR A 15 -37.72 6.74 -17.07
C TYR A 15 -38.28 7.94 -16.30
N ILE A 16 -39.60 8.04 -16.16
CA ILE A 16 -40.20 8.90 -15.15
C ILE A 16 -40.51 8.02 -13.95
N ASN A 17 -39.49 7.76 -13.14
CA ASN A 17 -39.73 7.43 -11.74
C ASN A 17 -39.70 8.77 -10.98
N ASP A 18 -40.85 9.43 -10.99
CA ASP A 18 -41.15 10.63 -10.21
C ASP A 18 -41.12 10.29 -8.73
N SER A 19 -39.92 10.30 -8.16
CA SER A 19 -39.74 10.78 -6.79
C SER A 19 -38.27 11.18 -6.66
N LEU A 20 -37.98 12.48 -6.62
CA LEU A 20 -36.91 13.10 -5.83
C LEU A 20 -36.81 14.61 -6.16
N CYS A 21 -37.31 15.42 -5.22
CA CYS A 21 -37.11 16.87 -5.03
C CYS A 21 -37.62 17.86 -6.10
N SER A 22 -38.21 18.96 -5.63
CA SER A 22 -38.66 20.09 -6.45
C SER A 22 -37.52 20.65 -7.31
N ASP A 23 -37.78 20.81 -8.61
CA ASP A 23 -36.82 21.08 -9.70
C ASP A 23 -35.91 22.32 -9.55
N GLY A 24 -36.09 23.13 -8.50
CA GLY A 24 -35.21 24.26 -8.17
C GLY A 24 -34.08 23.95 -7.18
N GLN A 25 -34.16 22.88 -6.39
CA GLN A 25 -33.17 22.61 -5.34
C GLN A 25 -31.87 21.99 -5.89
N SER A 26 -31.96 21.08 -6.86
CA SER A 26 -30.81 20.41 -7.46
C SER A 26 -29.93 21.34 -8.31
N VAL A 27 -30.54 22.23 -9.10
CA VAL A 27 -29.82 23.25 -9.90
C VAL A 27 -29.01 24.20 -8.99
N ASN A 28 -29.58 24.59 -7.85
CA ASN A 28 -28.90 25.43 -6.86
C ASN A 28 -27.73 24.69 -6.18
N ILE A 29 -27.84 23.39 -5.98
CA ILE A 29 -26.74 22.56 -5.45
C ILE A 29 -25.56 22.57 -6.42
N PHE A 30 -25.77 22.21 -7.70
CA PHE A 30 -24.67 22.17 -8.68
C PHE A 30 -24.03 23.54 -8.91
N GLN A 31 -24.81 24.62 -8.93
CA GLN A 31 -24.29 25.98 -8.99
C GLN A 31 -23.40 26.31 -7.78
N SER A 32 -23.83 25.94 -6.57
CA SER A 32 -23.02 26.13 -5.37
C SER A 32 -21.71 25.32 -5.40
N LEU A 33 -21.70 24.14 -6.01
CA LEU A 33 -20.49 23.32 -6.16
C LEU A 33 -19.48 23.96 -7.12
N VAL A 34 -19.95 24.48 -8.26
CA VAL A 34 -19.11 25.23 -9.21
C VAL A 34 -18.48 26.45 -8.53
N GLU A 35 -19.27 27.21 -7.76
CA GLU A 35 -18.77 28.39 -7.03
C GLU A 35 -17.76 28.02 -5.93
N LYS A 36 -17.90 26.85 -5.30
CA LYS A 36 -16.89 26.34 -4.35
C LYS A 36 -15.56 26.04 -5.04
N ILE A 37 -15.59 25.43 -6.23
CA ILE A 37 -14.37 25.16 -7.00
C ILE A 37 -13.71 26.47 -7.46
N GLU A 38 -14.50 27.46 -7.89
CA GLU A 38 -13.98 28.74 -8.39
C GLU A 38 -13.30 29.62 -7.32
N LYS A 39 -13.55 29.38 -6.03
CA LYS A 39 -12.88 30.08 -4.94
C LYS A 39 -11.42 29.65 -4.74
N TYR A 40 -11.01 28.53 -5.33
CA TYR A 40 -9.63 28.05 -5.25
C TYR A 40 -8.78 28.64 -6.37
N ASP A 41 -7.63 29.19 -5.99
CA ASP A 41 -6.64 29.67 -6.94
C ASP A 41 -5.93 28.49 -7.62
N LEU A 42 -6.35 28.17 -8.85
CA LEU A 42 -5.75 27.11 -9.67
C LEU A 42 -4.32 27.43 -10.12
N SER A 43 -3.78 28.61 -9.83
CA SER A 43 -2.40 28.98 -10.20
C SER A 43 -1.35 28.68 -9.11
N SER A 44 -1.77 28.54 -7.85
CA SER A 44 -0.86 28.23 -6.73
C SER A 44 -0.82 26.74 -6.40
N ASN A 45 0.37 26.22 -6.05
CA ASN A 45 0.54 24.85 -5.56
C ASN A 45 0.45 24.77 -4.02
N GLU A 46 0.04 25.85 -3.36
CA GLU A 46 -0.15 25.87 -1.92
C GLU A 46 -1.38 25.01 -1.56
N ASP A 47 -1.16 24.10 -0.60
CA ASP A 47 -2.18 23.28 0.06
C ASP A 47 -2.91 22.26 -0.84
N LEU A 48 -2.15 21.43 -1.58
CA LEU A 48 -2.69 20.41 -2.49
C LEU A 48 -3.58 19.37 -1.80
N ASN A 49 -3.21 18.90 -0.61
CA ASN A 49 -3.99 17.90 0.14
C ASN A 49 -5.39 18.43 0.50
N SER A 50 -5.53 19.69 0.91
CA SER A 50 -6.84 20.28 1.18
C SER A 50 -7.71 20.40 -0.08
N ARG A 51 -7.11 20.64 -1.25
CA ARG A 51 -7.85 20.68 -2.52
C ARG A 51 -8.35 19.29 -2.90
N LEU A 52 -7.52 18.27 -2.76
CA LEU A 52 -7.89 16.87 -3.01
C LEU A 52 -9.02 16.43 -2.08
N PHE A 53 -8.95 16.78 -0.80
CA PHE A 53 -10.02 16.52 0.16
C PHE A 53 -11.36 17.10 -0.31
N ILE A 54 -11.38 18.35 -0.77
CA ILE A 54 -12.60 18.99 -1.26
C ILE A 54 -13.13 18.32 -2.51
N CYS A 55 -12.24 17.96 -3.46
CA CYS A 55 -12.66 17.24 -4.66
C CYS A 55 -13.38 15.93 -4.31
N ARG A 56 -12.89 15.16 -3.34
CA ARG A 56 -13.60 13.95 -2.86
C ARG A 56 -14.98 14.27 -2.30
N GLU A 57 -15.08 15.28 -1.44
CA GLU A 57 -16.37 15.66 -0.83
C GLU A 57 -17.38 16.19 -1.86
N LEU A 58 -16.91 16.77 -2.97
CA LEU A 58 -17.77 17.18 -4.08
C LEU A 58 -18.29 15.98 -4.89
N ILE A 59 -17.46 14.96 -5.12
CA ILE A 59 -17.85 13.74 -5.86
C ILE A 59 -18.93 12.96 -5.12
N LYS A 60 -18.83 12.84 -3.79
CA LYS A 60 -19.85 12.15 -2.96
C LYS A 60 -21.26 12.76 -3.06
N GLN A 61 -21.40 13.97 -3.61
CA GLN A 61 -22.68 14.66 -3.75
C GLN A 61 -23.39 14.37 -5.09
N THR A 62 -22.81 13.55 -5.97
CA THR A 62 -23.33 13.27 -7.32
C THR A 62 -23.85 11.87 -7.57
N ASP A 63 -24.18 11.12 -6.52
CA ASP A 63 -24.79 9.79 -6.67
C ASP A 63 -26.17 9.89 -7.33
N ASN A 64 -26.27 9.67 -8.66
CA ASN A 64 -27.38 9.01 -9.35
C ASN A 64 -27.21 9.02 -10.90
N ILE A 65 -26.53 7.99 -11.46
CA ILE A 65 -26.73 7.31 -12.77
C ILE A 65 -25.43 6.53 -13.14
N ASN A 66 -25.54 5.36 -13.78
CA ASN A 66 -24.44 4.40 -14.01
C ASN A 66 -23.19 5.00 -14.70
N THR A 67 -23.35 5.88 -15.69
CA THR A 67 -22.21 6.54 -16.38
C THR A 67 -21.60 7.67 -15.53
N GLU A 68 -22.42 8.35 -14.72
CA GLU A 68 -21.97 9.39 -13.79
C GLU A 68 -21.14 8.77 -12.65
N GLN A 69 -21.50 7.56 -12.24
CA GLN A 69 -20.79 6.78 -11.24
C GLN A 69 -19.41 6.31 -11.73
N GLU A 70 -19.28 5.92 -13.00
CA GLU A 70 -17.98 5.56 -13.59
C GLU A 70 -17.02 6.77 -13.61
N ILE A 71 -17.49 7.94 -14.03
CA ILE A 71 -16.69 9.19 -14.04
C ILE A 71 -16.31 9.60 -12.61
N SER A 72 -17.27 9.53 -11.69
CA SER A 72 -17.06 9.83 -10.28
C SER A 72 -16.01 8.91 -9.65
N SER A 73 -16.09 7.61 -9.92
CA SER A 73 -15.15 6.60 -9.42
C SER A 73 -13.74 6.85 -9.96
N ALA A 74 -13.60 7.14 -11.26
CA ALA A 74 -12.31 7.43 -11.88
C ALA A 74 -11.67 8.71 -11.31
N LEU A 75 -12.48 9.75 -11.03
CA LEU A 75 -11.98 10.97 -10.41
C LEU A 75 -11.58 10.75 -8.95
N GLU A 76 -12.35 9.97 -8.20
CA GLU A 76 -12.03 9.62 -6.81
C GLU A 76 -10.72 8.83 -6.71
N GLU A 77 -10.51 7.88 -7.61
CA GLU A 77 -9.26 7.13 -7.73
C GLU A 77 -8.07 8.03 -8.06
N ALA A 78 -8.22 8.94 -9.04
CA ALA A 78 -7.17 9.90 -9.39
C ALA A 78 -6.81 10.83 -8.22
N ILE A 79 -7.81 11.24 -7.44
CA ILE A 79 -7.59 12.04 -6.23
C ILE A 79 -6.86 11.23 -5.16
N ALA A 80 -7.25 9.96 -4.97
CA ALA A 80 -6.61 9.09 -4.01
C ALA A 80 -5.15 8.83 -4.34
N GLN A 81 -4.85 8.59 -5.61
CA GLN A 81 -3.48 8.44 -6.08
C GLN A 81 -2.66 9.71 -5.84
N ALA A 82 -3.19 10.88 -6.18
CA ALA A 82 -2.49 12.15 -5.96
C ALA A 82 -2.22 12.45 -4.48
N SER A 83 -3.17 12.14 -3.59
CA SER A 83 -3.00 12.30 -2.14
C SER A 83 -1.90 11.37 -1.63
N SER A 84 -1.96 10.09 -1.99
CA SER A 84 -0.97 9.07 -1.62
C SER A 84 0.44 9.50 -2.02
N GLU A 85 0.61 10.03 -3.24
CA GLU A 85 1.91 10.50 -3.71
C GLU A 85 2.44 11.72 -2.93
N LEU A 86 1.56 12.63 -2.49
CA LEU A 86 1.95 13.78 -1.68
C LEU A 86 2.29 13.37 -0.25
N ASP A 87 1.50 12.48 0.34
CA ASP A 87 1.72 11.96 1.68
C ASP A 87 3.05 11.19 1.76
N ALA A 88 3.37 10.40 0.73
CA ALA A 88 4.68 9.75 0.59
C ALA A 88 5.85 10.75 0.55
N LEU A 89 5.73 11.83 -0.23
CA LEU A 89 6.76 12.87 -0.31
C LEU A 89 6.91 13.64 1.02
N ASN A 90 5.79 13.90 1.70
CA ASN A 90 5.79 14.53 3.00
C ASN A 90 6.45 13.64 4.05
N ALA A 91 6.15 12.34 4.06
CA ALA A 91 6.76 11.37 4.95
C ALA A 91 8.29 11.36 4.83
N TRP A 92 8.83 11.35 3.62
CA TRP A 92 10.29 11.46 3.42
C TRP A 92 10.88 12.77 3.94
N THR A 93 10.11 13.86 3.86
CA THR A 93 10.55 15.19 4.30
C THR A 93 10.59 15.30 5.81
N GLU A 94 9.60 14.74 6.50
CA GLU A 94 9.48 14.78 7.96
C GLU A 94 10.28 13.66 8.65
N GLY A 95 10.52 12.54 7.96
CA GLY A 95 11.13 11.34 8.56
C GLY A 95 10.16 10.64 9.51
N GLY A 96 10.70 9.96 10.52
CA GLY A 96 9.89 9.27 11.52
C GLY A 96 9.17 8.03 10.97
N ASN A 97 8.09 7.60 11.64
CA ASN A 97 7.39 6.36 11.30
C ASN A 97 6.51 6.45 10.04
N ASP A 98 6.14 7.65 9.59
CA ASP A 98 5.35 7.84 8.38
C ASP A 98 6.09 7.35 7.12
N VAL A 99 7.42 7.23 7.16
CA VAL A 99 8.23 6.70 6.05
C VAL A 99 8.03 5.21 5.80
N ILE A 100 7.43 4.47 6.74
CA ILE A 100 7.26 3.03 6.56
C ILE A 100 6.36 2.76 5.34
N SER A 101 5.23 3.46 5.21
CA SER A 101 4.30 3.28 4.09
C SER A 101 4.95 3.49 2.70
N PRO A 102 5.67 4.60 2.43
CA PRO A 102 6.36 4.75 1.14
C PRO A 102 7.52 3.74 0.96
N ILE A 103 8.17 3.27 2.03
CA ILE A 103 9.12 2.16 1.92
C ILE A 103 8.43 0.89 1.43
N LEU A 104 7.25 0.55 1.98
CA LEU A 104 6.46 -0.61 1.55
C LEU A 104 6.02 -0.49 0.09
N GLU A 105 5.66 0.71 -0.38
CA GLU A 105 5.33 0.96 -1.78
C GLU A 105 6.52 0.72 -2.71
N ILE A 106 7.72 1.21 -2.36
CA ILE A 106 8.93 0.97 -3.15
C ILE A 106 9.26 -0.53 -3.20
N MET A 107 9.14 -1.23 -2.06
CA MET A 107 9.33 -2.68 -2.01
C MET A 107 8.31 -3.43 -2.87
N LEU A 108 7.05 -3.01 -2.86
CA LEU A 108 6.01 -3.62 -3.67
C LEU A 108 6.34 -3.51 -5.15
N GLU A 109 6.70 -2.31 -5.63
CA GLU A 109 7.06 -2.09 -7.03
C GLU A 109 8.28 -2.91 -7.43
N ASP A 110 9.29 -2.98 -6.58
CA ASP A 110 10.50 -3.79 -6.80
C ASP A 110 10.17 -5.28 -6.90
N ILE A 111 9.50 -5.84 -5.89
CA ILE A 111 9.19 -7.26 -5.80
C ILE A 111 8.23 -7.71 -6.91
N ILE A 112 7.25 -6.89 -7.31
CA ILE A 112 6.36 -7.23 -8.42
C ILE A 112 7.15 -7.41 -9.73
N ASN A 113 8.15 -6.55 -9.95
CA ASN A 113 8.92 -6.51 -11.20
C ASN A 113 10.15 -7.44 -11.18
N ASP A 114 10.53 -7.97 -10.02
CA ASP A 114 11.64 -8.92 -9.88
C ASP A 114 11.20 -10.36 -10.19
N GLU A 115 11.63 -10.86 -11.34
CA GLU A 115 11.39 -12.24 -11.78
C GLU A 115 12.48 -13.22 -11.31
N SER A 116 13.53 -12.74 -10.65
CA SER A 116 14.63 -13.56 -10.13
C SER A 116 14.38 -14.08 -8.70
N ASN A 117 13.51 -13.40 -7.96
CA ASN A 117 13.12 -13.80 -6.61
C ASN A 117 12.13 -14.97 -6.60
N ALA A 118 12.65 -16.17 -6.31
CA ALA A 118 11.85 -17.39 -6.19
C ALA A 118 10.84 -17.36 -5.03
N LYS A 119 10.99 -16.44 -4.07
CA LYS A 119 10.15 -16.28 -2.87
C LYS A 119 9.26 -15.04 -2.92
N LYS A 120 9.16 -14.39 -4.07
CA LYS A 120 8.35 -13.19 -4.34
C LYS A 120 6.95 -13.24 -3.71
N GLN A 121 6.22 -14.35 -3.78
CA GLN A 121 4.87 -14.44 -3.21
C GLN A 121 4.87 -14.36 -1.67
N GLU A 122 5.87 -14.91 -0.98
CA GLU A 122 5.99 -14.81 0.47
C GLU A 122 6.40 -13.40 0.90
N ASP A 123 7.28 -12.75 0.14
CA ASP A 123 7.64 -11.35 0.37
C ASP A 123 6.44 -10.42 0.17
N LEU A 124 5.64 -10.62 -0.88
CA LEU A 124 4.40 -9.87 -1.09
C LEU A 124 3.38 -10.12 0.03
N MET A 125 3.22 -11.38 0.47
CA MET A 125 2.37 -11.71 1.63
C MET A 125 2.81 -10.94 2.87
N GLN A 126 4.12 -10.86 3.14
CA GLN A 126 4.64 -10.13 4.28
C GLN A 126 4.42 -8.61 4.15
N LEU A 127 4.60 -8.02 2.96
CA LEU A 127 4.29 -6.61 2.70
C LEU A 127 2.84 -6.27 3.02
N LEU A 128 1.90 -7.08 2.53
CA LEU A 128 0.47 -6.89 2.80
C LEU A 128 0.18 -6.92 4.31
N VAL A 129 0.79 -7.85 5.04
CA VAL A 129 0.58 -7.95 6.49
C VAL A 129 1.12 -6.71 7.22
N PHE A 130 2.29 -6.19 6.84
CA PHE A 130 2.79 -4.94 7.44
C PHE A 130 1.87 -3.76 7.14
N ASP A 131 1.45 -3.60 5.88
CA ASP A 131 0.58 -2.51 5.47
C ASP A 131 -0.77 -2.54 6.21
N LEU A 132 -1.37 -3.72 6.36
CA LEU A 132 -2.56 -3.91 7.20
C LEU A 132 -2.30 -3.53 8.65
N LEU A 133 -1.21 -4.01 9.25
CA LEU A 133 -0.91 -3.78 10.67
C LEU A 133 -0.67 -2.30 10.97
N ILE A 134 0.00 -1.58 10.06
CA ILE A 134 0.36 -0.16 10.24
C ILE A 134 -0.87 0.73 10.19
N HIS A 135 -1.78 0.45 9.25
CA HIS A 135 -2.96 1.27 8.99
C HIS A 135 -4.25 0.74 9.62
N GLN A 136 -4.22 -0.36 10.38
CA GLN A 136 -5.44 -0.98 10.93
C GLN A 136 -6.33 0.01 11.71
N ASP A 137 -5.72 0.91 12.49
CA ASP A 137 -6.45 1.89 13.29
C ASP A 137 -7.05 2.99 12.41
N GLU A 138 -6.30 3.48 11.42
CA GLU A 138 -6.74 4.46 10.44
C GLU A 138 -7.93 3.93 9.62
N TRP A 139 -7.85 2.67 9.21
CA TRP A 139 -8.88 2.00 8.40
C TRP A 139 -10.04 1.45 9.23
N GLY A 140 -9.98 1.55 10.56
CA GLY A 140 -11.00 1.04 11.48
C GLY A 140 -11.19 -0.49 11.36
N ILE A 141 -10.08 -1.22 11.25
CA ILE A 141 -10.01 -2.67 11.08
C ILE A 141 -9.55 -3.31 12.40
N ASP A 142 -10.45 -4.02 13.06
CA ASP A 142 -10.06 -4.99 14.10
C ASP A 142 -9.71 -6.32 13.43
N LEU A 143 -8.42 -6.62 13.36
CA LEU A 143 -7.88 -7.80 12.70
C LEU A 143 -8.46 -9.12 13.23
N ASN A 144 -8.65 -9.25 14.54
CA ASN A 144 -9.19 -10.49 15.11
C ASN A 144 -10.68 -10.63 14.84
N SER A 145 -11.42 -9.51 14.86
CA SER A 145 -12.84 -9.51 14.51
C SER A 145 -13.07 -9.85 13.03
N ILE A 146 -12.18 -9.42 12.14
CA ILE A 146 -12.36 -9.56 10.68
C ILE A 146 -11.77 -10.87 10.16
N PHE A 147 -10.57 -11.24 10.61
CA PHE A 147 -9.82 -12.40 10.10
C PHE A 147 -9.79 -13.60 11.07
N GLY A 148 -10.49 -13.48 12.20
CA GLY A 148 -10.65 -14.53 13.20
C GLY A 148 -9.60 -14.49 14.31
N SER A 149 -9.80 -15.30 15.35
CA SER A 149 -9.00 -15.27 16.59
C SER A 149 -7.52 -15.63 16.41
N GLN A 150 -7.16 -16.26 15.29
CA GLN A 150 -5.78 -16.63 14.96
C GLN A 150 -5.00 -15.47 14.33
N ALA A 151 -5.66 -14.39 13.92
CA ALA A 151 -5.08 -13.33 13.11
C ALA A 151 -3.81 -12.74 13.73
N LYS A 152 -3.88 -12.32 15.01
CA LYS A 152 -2.71 -11.80 15.72
C LYS A 152 -1.52 -12.77 15.71
N LYS A 153 -1.78 -14.06 15.93
CA LYS A 153 -0.72 -15.09 15.99
C LYS A 153 -0.10 -15.33 14.61
N TYR A 154 -0.93 -15.53 13.59
CA TYR A 154 -0.46 -15.88 12.25
C TYR A 154 0.14 -14.69 11.51
N PHE A 155 -0.37 -13.47 11.68
CA PHE A 155 0.33 -12.27 11.21
C PHE A 155 1.69 -12.13 11.87
N GLY A 156 1.77 -12.41 13.18
CA GLY A 156 3.05 -12.51 13.88
C GLY A 156 4.03 -13.46 13.20
N TYR A 157 3.61 -14.72 12.99
CA TYR A 157 4.46 -15.67 12.29
C TYR A 157 4.87 -15.19 10.89
N ILE A 158 3.95 -14.62 10.10
CA ILE A 158 4.24 -14.08 8.76
C ILE A 158 5.31 -12.99 8.81
N THR A 159 5.24 -12.06 9.76
CA THR A 159 6.22 -10.95 9.86
C THR A 159 7.62 -11.41 10.22
N GLU A 160 7.78 -12.56 10.89
CA GLU A 160 9.07 -12.98 11.47
C GLU A 160 9.65 -14.26 10.85
N ASN A 161 8.85 -15.07 10.17
CA ASN A 161 9.27 -16.42 9.74
C ASN A 161 9.06 -16.68 8.25
N PHE A 162 8.49 -15.74 7.50
CA PHE A 162 8.23 -15.90 6.08
C PHE A 162 8.96 -14.83 5.28
N GLY A 163 9.11 -15.09 3.99
CA GLY A 163 9.85 -14.23 3.08
C GLY A 163 11.32 -14.61 3.00
N SER A 164 11.98 -14.02 2.01
CA SER A 164 13.36 -14.32 1.63
C SER A 164 14.32 -14.17 2.82
N GLY A 165 15.07 -15.22 3.10
CA GLY A 165 16.11 -15.18 4.13
C GLY A 165 15.61 -15.26 5.58
N MET A 166 14.32 -15.51 5.81
CA MET A 166 13.72 -15.63 7.15
C MET A 166 13.41 -17.06 7.57
N HIS A 167 13.57 -18.04 6.68
CA HIS A 167 13.06 -19.37 6.95
C HIS A 167 13.81 -20.04 8.10
N ASN A 168 13.08 -20.52 9.11
CA ASN A 168 13.68 -21.28 10.20
C ASN A 168 12.65 -22.13 10.94
N ILE A 169 13.12 -22.97 11.88
CA ILE A 169 12.26 -23.75 12.75
C ILE A 169 11.81 -22.88 13.91
N TYR A 170 10.64 -22.27 13.77
CA TYR A 170 10.07 -21.40 14.78
C TYR A 170 9.26 -22.13 15.85
N GLN A 171 9.06 -21.46 16.99
CA GLN A 171 8.25 -21.99 18.08
C GLN A 171 6.81 -22.25 17.62
N GLY A 172 6.34 -23.49 17.79
CA GLY A 172 4.99 -23.90 17.38
C GLY A 172 4.88 -24.38 15.94
N ASN A 173 5.98 -24.46 15.19
CA ASN A 173 6.02 -24.96 13.81
C ASN A 173 5.40 -26.38 13.65
N ASP A 174 5.45 -27.22 14.69
CA ASP A 174 4.82 -28.55 14.72
C ASP A 174 3.28 -28.50 14.68
N LYS A 175 2.68 -27.44 15.20
CA LYS A 175 1.23 -27.23 15.27
C LYS A 175 0.74 -26.28 14.19
N ASP A 176 1.42 -25.14 14.05
CA ASP A 176 1.14 -24.06 13.12
C ASP A 176 2.17 -24.13 11.98
N THR A 177 2.07 -25.17 11.13
CA THR A 177 3.01 -25.38 10.02
C THR A 177 2.89 -24.26 8.99
N PRO A 178 3.93 -24.03 8.15
CA PRO A 178 3.88 -23.02 7.10
C PRO A 178 2.64 -23.15 6.20
N GLU A 179 2.27 -24.38 5.82
CA GLU A 179 1.09 -24.63 4.99
C GLU A 179 -0.21 -24.24 5.68
N LYS A 180 -0.33 -24.43 7.00
CA LYS A 180 -1.53 -24.03 7.76
C LYS A 180 -1.66 -22.52 7.83
N ILE A 181 -0.55 -21.82 8.08
CA ILE A 181 -0.52 -20.36 8.16
C ILE A 181 -0.87 -19.75 6.80
N VAL A 182 -0.23 -20.23 5.72
CA VAL A 182 -0.48 -19.73 4.36
C VAL A 182 -1.88 -20.10 3.87
N SER A 183 -2.37 -21.31 4.16
CA SER A 183 -3.75 -21.68 3.83
C SER A 183 -4.78 -20.80 4.55
N TRP A 184 -4.55 -20.48 5.83
CA TRP A 184 -5.38 -19.52 6.56
C TRP A 184 -5.30 -18.14 5.93
N PHE A 185 -4.10 -17.65 5.62
CA PHE A 185 -3.91 -16.33 5.02
C PHE A 185 -4.69 -16.21 3.71
N LEU A 186 -4.55 -17.18 2.81
CA LEU A 186 -5.28 -17.18 1.55
C LEU A 186 -6.81 -17.25 1.73
N SER A 187 -7.30 -18.13 2.61
CA SER A 187 -8.75 -18.38 2.78
C SER A 187 -9.47 -17.37 3.68
N SER A 188 -8.77 -16.74 4.61
CA SER A 188 -9.36 -15.86 5.63
C SER A 188 -9.00 -14.40 5.38
N VAL A 189 -7.83 -14.11 4.82
CA VAL A 189 -7.35 -12.74 4.60
C VAL A 189 -7.54 -12.35 3.15
N ILE A 190 -6.93 -13.06 2.19
CA ILE A 190 -7.02 -12.70 0.77
C ILE A 190 -8.45 -12.79 0.25
N ASP A 191 -9.22 -13.80 0.66
CA ASP A 191 -10.62 -13.93 0.23
C ASP A 191 -11.53 -12.84 0.85
N LYS A 192 -11.10 -12.18 1.95
CA LYS A 192 -11.89 -11.18 2.68
C LYS A 192 -11.55 -9.74 2.31
N ILE A 193 -10.28 -9.44 2.00
CA ILE A 193 -9.82 -8.09 1.65
C ILE A 193 -10.63 -7.44 0.52
N PRO A 194 -11.02 -8.13 -0.57
CA PRO A 194 -11.79 -7.50 -1.65
C PRO A 194 -13.10 -6.85 -1.19
N GLU A 195 -13.75 -7.37 -0.15
CA GLU A 195 -14.97 -6.78 0.42
C GLU A 195 -14.72 -5.50 1.22
N LEU A 196 -13.47 -5.22 1.58
CA LEU A 196 -13.05 -4.08 2.38
C LEU A 196 -12.47 -2.95 1.53
N ILE A 197 -12.06 -3.23 0.30
CA ILE A 197 -11.48 -2.26 -0.64
C ILE A 197 -12.54 -1.22 -1.04
N GLY A 198 -12.14 0.05 -1.09
CA GLY A 198 -13.02 1.18 -1.41
C GLY A 198 -13.93 1.63 -0.27
N GLY A 199 -14.07 0.81 0.78
CA GLY A 199 -14.76 1.17 2.01
C GLY A 199 -13.80 1.50 3.14
N LYS A 200 -13.09 0.49 3.63
CA LYS A 200 -12.11 0.63 4.73
C LYS A 200 -10.68 0.71 4.22
N ILE A 201 -10.35 -0.13 3.24
CA ILE A 201 -9.00 -0.23 2.68
C ILE A 201 -8.95 0.61 1.40
N PRO A 202 -8.06 1.60 1.28
CA PRO A 202 -7.87 2.34 0.04
C PRO A 202 -7.47 1.41 -1.11
N SER A 203 -8.04 1.61 -2.30
CA SER A 203 -7.69 0.82 -3.50
C SER A 203 -6.23 1.01 -3.94
N THR A 204 -5.62 2.13 -3.58
CA THR A 204 -4.21 2.45 -3.88
C THR A 204 -3.21 1.81 -2.91
N SER A 205 -3.68 1.24 -1.79
CA SER A 205 -2.82 0.66 -0.74
C SER A 205 -2.02 -0.55 -1.22
N VAL A 206 -0.90 -0.83 -0.54
CA VAL A 206 -0.10 -2.05 -0.79
C VAL A 206 -0.96 -3.29 -0.54
N THR A 207 -1.80 -3.26 0.50
CA THR A 207 -2.74 -4.32 0.85
C THR A 207 -3.67 -4.65 -0.31
N ALA A 208 -4.31 -3.64 -0.92
CA ALA A 208 -5.23 -3.83 -2.03
C ALA A 208 -4.50 -4.42 -3.26
N LYS A 209 -3.35 -3.85 -3.63
CA LYS A 209 -2.54 -4.30 -4.78
C LYS A 209 -2.03 -5.73 -4.63
N VAL A 210 -1.52 -6.09 -3.45
CA VAL A 210 -1.07 -7.47 -3.18
C VAL A 210 -2.25 -8.44 -3.13
N ALA A 211 -3.39 -8.04 -2.55
CA ALA A 211 -4.57 -8.89 -2.52
C ALA A 211 -5.12 -9.18 -3.93
N GLU A 212 -5.08 -8.19 -4.83
CA GLU A 212 -5.38 -8.41 -6.24
C GLU A 212 -4.39 -9.40 -6.89
N PHE A 213 -3.08 -9.20 -6.68
CA PHE A 213 -2.04 -10.08 -7.20
C PHE A 213 -2.22 -11.54 -6.72
N LEU A 214 -2.49 -11.74 -5.43
CA LEU A 214 -2.77 -13.04 -4.82
C LEU A 214 -4.23 -13.49 -5.00
N GLY A 215 -5.09 -12.70 -5.64
CA GLY A 215 -6.40 -13.13 -6.11
C GLY A 215 -6.29 -14.06 -7.32
N ASN A 216 -5.19 -13.96 -8.09
CA ASN A 216 -4.90 -14.84 -9.20
C ASN A 216 -4.57 -16.27 -8.73
N VAL A 217 -5.25 -17.27 -9.31
CA VAL A 217 -5.12 -18.69 -8.94
C VAL A 217 -3.69 -19.22 -9.06
N GLU A 218 -2.94 -18.80 -10.08
CA GLU A 218 -1.55 -19.23 -10.28
C GLU A 218 -0.65 -18.70 -9.15
N ASN A 219 -0.78 -17.42 -8.80
CA ASN A 219 -0.01 -16.80 -7.71
C ASN A 219 -0.35 -17.42 -6.35
N ARG A 220 -1.63 -17.77 -6.11
CA ARG A 220 -2.05 -18.52 -4.91
C ARG A 220 -1.39 -19.89 -4.84
N SER A 221 -1.37 -20.61 -5.96
CA SER A 221 -0.75 -21.93 -6.02
C SER A 221 0.75 -21.84 -5.74
N LYS A 222 1.44 -20.85 -6.32
CA LYS A 222 2.87 -20.60 -6.05
C LYS A 222 3.12 -20.37 -4.56
N LEU A 223 2.35 -19.49 -3.90
CA LEU A 223 2.49 -19.25 -2.47
C LEU A 223 2.25 -20.52 -1.62
N LEU A 224 1.25 -21.32 -1.96
CA LEU A 224 1.01 -22.62 -1.29
C LEU A 224 2.16 -23.61 -1.50
N ASP A 225 2.76 -23.62 -2.69
CA ASP A 225 3.88 -24.50 -2.99
C ASP A 225 5.17 -24.05 -2.28
N LEU A 226 5.38 -22.74 -2.09
CA LEU A 226 6.44 -22.23 -1.22
C LEU A 226 6.27 -22.71 0.23
N ALA A 227 5.05 -22.65 0.75
CA ALA A 227 4.75 -23.11 2.11
C ALA A 227 5.00 -24.63 2.29
N LYS A 228 4.65 -25.45 1.29
CA LYS A 228 4.92 -26.91 1.31
C LYS A 228 6.41 -27.25 1.22
N ASN A 229 7.17 -26.39 0.55
CA ASN A 229 8.60 -26.55 0.34
C ASN A 229 9.38 -25.52 1.16
N TYR A 230 8.94 -25.31 2.40
CA TYR A 230 9.56 -24.36 3.32
C TYR A 230 10.99 -24.81 3.66
N ASP A 231 11.98 -24.12 3.08
CA ASP A 231 13.39 -24.49 3.16
C ASP A 231 14.12 -23.67 4.22
N ILE A 232 14.52 -24.32 5.32
CA ILE A 232 15.28 -23.70 6.41
C ILE A 232 16.70 -23.24 6.01
N LYS A 233 17.21 -23.64 4.84
CA LYS A 233 18.47 -23.09 4.32
C LYS A 233 18.32 -21.67 3.78
N ASP A 234 17.09 -21.25 3.48
CA ASP A 234 16.74 -19.88 3.11
C ASP A 234 16.64 -18.97 4.35
N SER A 235 17.67 -19.01 5.18
CA SER A 235 17.79 -18.22 6.41
C SER A 235 19.08 -17.45 6.38
N ILE A 236 19.05 -16.13 6.50
CA ILE A 236 20.27 -15.34 6.65
C ILE A 236 20.90 -15.50 8.04
N SER A 237 20.27 -16.22 8.99
CA SER A 237 20.92 -16.57 10.26
C SER A 237 21.86 -17.76 10.15
N HIS A 238 21.80 -18.51 9.04
CA HIS A 238 22.61 -19.70 8.81
C HIS A 238 23.88 -19.38 8.03
N ILE A 239 25.00 -20.02 8.41
CA ILE A 239 26.29 -19.81 7.72
C ILE A 239 26.26 -20.29 6.27
N GLU A 240 25.49 -21.34 5.99
CA GLU A 240 25.26 -21.92 4.66
C GLU A 240 23.97 -21.39 4.00
N SER A 241 23.56 -20.17 4.36
CA SER A 241 22.37 -19.53 3.79
C SER A 241 22.38 -19.59 2.26
N THR A 242 21.29 -20.06 1.67
CA THR A 242 21.09 -20.06 0.22
C THR A 242 20.33 -18.85 -0.28
N SER A 243 19.96 -17.93 0.61
CA SER A 243 19.14 -16.78 0.26
C SER A 243 19.88 -15.80 -0.64
N THR A 244 19.20 -15.35 -1.68
CA THR A 244 19.69 -14.31 -2.60
C THR A 244 18.99 -12.97 -2.40
N HIS A 245 17.85 -12.97 -1.70
CA HIS A 245 17.02 -11.80 -1.45
C HIS A 245 16.82 -11.61 0.06
N ILE A 246 16.31 -10.44 0.44
CA ILE A 246 16.02 -10.11 1.83
C ILE A 246 14.53 -9.76 1.94
N SER A 247 13.86 -10.37 2.92
CA SER A 247 12.44 -10.15 3.17
C SER A 247 12.13 -8.68 3.49
N PRO A 248 10.90 -8.21 3.22
CA PRO A 248 10.45 -6.87 3.62
C PRO A 248 10.70 -6.55 5.09
N ALA A 249 10.44 -7.50 6.00
CA ALA A 249 10.69 -7.34 7.43
C ALA A 249 12.15 -6.98 7.71
N LEU A 250 13.08 -7.78 7.19
CA LEU A 250 14.50 -7.53 7.38
C LEU A 250 14.93 -6.23 6.71
N LYS A 251 14.46 -5.95 5.47
CA LYS A 251 14.80 -4.71 4.77
C LYS A 251 14.37 -3.47 5.57
N LEU A 252 13.19 -3.48 6.20
CA LEU A 252 12.73 -2.39 7.07
C LEU A 252 13.72 -2.11 8.21
N PHE A 253 14.10 -3.13 8.98
CA PHE A 253 15.01 -2.94 10.11
C PHE A 253 16.44 -2.60 9.68
N LEU A 254 16.96 -3.28 8.65
CA LEU A 254 18.30 -3.04 8.13
C LEU A 254 18.42 -1.62 7.59
N MET A 255 17.47 -1.19 6.76
CA MET A 255 17.46 0.15 6.20
C MET A 255 17.24 1.21 7.29
N GLY A 256 16.24 1.04 8.14
CA GLY A 256 15.91 2.02 9.17
C GLY A 256 17.07 2.26 10.14
N GLN A 257 17.77 1.19 10.51
CA GLN A 257 18.96 1.30 11.35
C GLN A 257 20.16 1.87 10.60
N ALA A 258 20.42 1.45 9.36
CA ALA A 258 21.52 1.98 8.55
C ALA A 258 21.35 3.49 8.27
N ALA A 259 20.13 3.94 7.97
CA ALA A 259 19.82 5.36 7.80
C ALA A 259 19.98 6.13 9.12
N TYR A 260 19.45 5.60 10.23
CA TYR A 260 19.53 6.25 11.55
C TYR A 260 20.98 6.51 12.00
N ILE A 261 21.87 5.54 11.83
CA ILE A 261 23.28 5.67 12.24
C ILE A 261 24.13 6.43 11.21
N GLY A 262 23.54 6.88 10.09
CA GLY A 262 24.24 7.59 9.01
C GLY A 262 25.19 6.69 8.21
N LEU A 263 24.95 5.37 8.18
CA LEU A 263 25.73 4.43 7.37
C LEU A 263 25.44 4.58 5.88
N ILE A 264 24.17 4.87 5.55
CA ILE A 264 23.71 5.21 4.21
C ILE A 264 23.11 6.61 4.21
N ASP A 265 23.39 7.37 3.16
CA ASP A 265 22.77 8.68 2.91
C ASP A 265 21.46 8.54 2.12
N GLU A 266 20.69 9.63 2.07
CA GLU A 266 19.39 9.70 1.44
C GLU A 266 19.36 9.29 -0.03
N ASN A 267 20.46 9.46 -0.77
CA ASN A 267 20.52 9.11 -2.19
C ASN A 267 20.64 7.59 -2.40
N LYS A 268 20.91 6.84 -1.33
CA LYS A 268 21.05 5.37 -1.35
C LYS A 268 19.84 4.65 -0.79
N TRP A 269 18.86 5.36 -0.23
CA TRP A 269 17.71 4.73 0.43
C TRP A 269 16.90 3.86 -0.53
N GLU A 270 16.53 4.39 -1.70
CA GLU A 270 15.77 3.62 -2.69
C GLU A 270 16.57 2.43 -3.23
N SER A 271 17.85 2.63 -3.58
CA SER A 271 18.69 1.55 -4.08
C SER A 271 19.02 0.50 -3.01
N PHE A 272 19.04 0.89 -1.72
CA PHE A 272 19.12 -0.05 -0.60
C PHE A 272 17.85 -0.90 -0.52
N ILE A 273 16.67 -0.30 -0.61
CA ILE A 273 15.39 -1.02 -0.57
C ILE A 273 15.32 -2.05 -1.71
N LYS A 274 15.83 -1.72 -2.90
CA LYS A 274 15.81 -2.59 -4.09
C LYS A 274 16.94 -3.62 -4.13
N SER A 275 17.87 -3.55 -3.18
CA SER A 275 19.08 -4.37 -3.22
C SER A 275 18.80 -5.86 -2.95
N ASP A 276 19.62 -6.70 -3.58
CA ASP A 276 19.75 -8.11 -3.25
C ASP A 276 20.70 -8.31 -2.06
N VAL A 277 20.90 -9.56 -1.63
CA VAL A 277 21.80 -9.91 -0.51
C VAL A 277 23.25 -9.45 -0.75
N SER A 278 23.74 -9.50 -1.99
CA SER A 278 25.12 -9.16 -2.34
C SER A 278 25.34 -7.66 -2.27
N GLU A 279 24.45 -6.88 -2.87
CA GLU A 279 24.47 -5.43 -2.82
C GLU A 279 24.26 -4.90 -1.39
N LEU A 280 23.37 -5.53 -0.63
CA LEU A 280 23.08 -5.17 0.77
C LEU A 280 24.31 -5.29 1.67
N LYS A 281 25.18 -6.29 1.47
CA LYS A 281 26.47 -6.38 2.18
C LYS A 281 27.32 -5.12 1.96
N GLY A 282 27.36 -4.61 0.74
CA GLY A 282 28.09 -3.40 0.40
C GLY A 282 27.59 -2.17 1.17
N TYR A 283 26.26 -2.00 1.26
CA TYR A 283 25.68 -0.91 2.05
C TYR A 283 25.95 -1.04 3.54
N LEU A 284 26.05 -2.26 4.06
CA LEU A 284 26.34 -2.52 5.47
C LEU A 284 27.85 -2.51 5.80
N ASN A 285 28.72 -2.13 4.86
CA ASN A 285 30.19 -2.21 4.97
C ASN A 285 30.69 -3.62 5.34
N LEU A 286 30.01 -4.66 4.85
CA LEU A 286 30.42 -6.05 4.99
C LEU A 286 31.21 -6.49 3.74
N ASP A 287 32.18 -7.40 3.92
CA ASP A 287 32.92 -7.98 2.79
C ASP A 287 31.96 -8.77 1.87
N SER A 288 32.08 -8.62 0.55
CA SER A 288 31.20 -9.31 -0.39
C SER A 288 31.28 -10.84 -0.29
N ASN A 289 32.41 -11.37 0.20
CA ASN A 289 32.66 -12.81 0.31
C ASN A 289 32.25 -13.42 1.64
N VAL A 290 31.82 -12.61 2.63
CA VAL A 290 31.33 -13.19 3.88
C VAL A 290 29.97 -13.86 3.68
N SER A 291 29.69 -14.86 4.51
CA SER A 291 28.39 -15.52 4.56
C SER A 291 27.26 -14.49 4.79
N ASN A 292 26.06 -14.80 4.31
CA ASN A 292 24.86 -14.00 4.58
C ASN A 292 24.58 -13.87 6.08
N LYS A 293 25.11 -14.80 6.90
CA LYS A 293 25.10 -14.69 8.37
C LYS A 293 25.66 -13.36 8.87
N ALA A 294 26.62 -12.75 8.18
CA ALA A 294 27.13 -11.45 8.56
C ALA A 294 26.06 -10.34 8.56
N ILE A 295 25.01 -10.45 7.73
CA ILE A 295 23.90 -9.50 7.71
C ILE A 295 23.05 -9.64 8.98
N SER A 296 22.75 -10.88 9.38
CA SER A 296 21.99 -11.13 10.61
C SER A 296 22.81 -10.81 11.87
N ASP A 297 24.11 -11.12 11.86
CA ASP A 297 25.04 -10.74 12.93
C ASP A 297 25.08 -9.22 13.07
N TRP A 298 25.22 -8.50 11.94
CA TRP A 298 25.18 -7.04 11.92
C TRP A 298 23.90 -6.51 12.56
N LEU A 299 22.73 -7.08 12.24
CA LEU A 299 21.42 -6.67 12.75
C LEU A 299 21.30 -6.88 14.27
N VAL A 300 21.74 -8.04 14.77
CA VAL A 300 21.75 -8.36 16.21
C VAL A 300 22.70 -7.43 16.97
N ASP A 301 23.88 -7.14 16.42
CA ASP A 301 24.87 -6.25 17.01
C ASP A 301 24.37 -4.81 17.20
N GLN A 302 23.32 -4.41 16.46
CA GLN A 302 22.70 -3.08 16.62
C GLN A 302 21.90 -2.95 17.92
N ASN A 303 21.56 -4.07 18.57
CA ASN A 303 20.76 -4.10 19.80
C ASN A 303 19.40 -3.37 19.68
N ILE A 304 18.69 -3.62 18.58
CA ILE A 304 17.42 -2.98 18.21
C ILE A 304 16.19 -3.89 18.37
N GLY A 305 16.33 -4.99 19.10
CA GLY A 305 15.25 -5.96 19.37
C GLY A 305 15.60 -7.36 18.89
N TRP A 306 16.19 -7.47 17.70
CA TRP A 306 16.64 -8.74 17.12
C TRP A 306 17.71 -9.43 17.96
N GLU A 307 17.49 -10.71 18.27
CA GLU A 307 18.46 -11.60 18.90
C GLU A 307 18.45 -12.97 18.21
N TYR A 308 19.42 -13.81 18.55
CA TYR A 308 19.36 -15.22 18.18
C TYR A 308 18.70 -16.00 19.30
N ASP A 309 17.70 -16.81 18.94
CA ASP A 309 17.11 -17.77 19.86
C ASP A 309 18.08 -18.93 20.15
N ARG A 310 17.64 -19.93 20.91
CA ARG A 310 18.47 -21.11 21.24
C ARG A 310 18.79 -22.00 20.05
N SER A 311 18.03 -21.89 18.97
CA SER A 311 18.24 -22.65 17.73
C SER A 311 19.15 -21.93 16.72
N GLY A 312 19.45 -20.64 16.97
CA GLY A 312 20.21 -19.79 16.05
C GLY A 312 19.33 -19.07 15.02
N GLN A 313 18.01 -19.05 15.24
CA GLN A 313 17.04 -18.29 14.47
C GLN A 313 17.06 -16.81 14.90
N LEU A 314 16.86 -15.90 13.95
CA LEU A 314 16.54 -14.50 14.26
C LEU A 314 15.16 -14.40 14.90
N ASP A 315 15.12 -13.81 16.09
CA ASP A 315 13.93 -13.65 16.91
C ASP A 315 13.86 -12.20 17.39
N TYR A 316 12.83 -11.47 16.98
CA TYR A 316 12.56 -10.10 17.40
C TYR A 316 11.73 -10.07 18.68
N ASN A 317 10.80 -11.02 18.84
CA ASN A 317 9.85 -11.02 19.95
C ASN A 317 10.29 -11.91 21.13
N ARG A 318 11.52 -12.43 21.10
CA ARG A 318 12.18 -13.19 22.17
C ARG A 318 11.37 -14.39 22.66
N GLY A 319 10.77 -15.11 21.71
CA GLY A 319 9.93 -16.28 21.95
C GLY A 319 8.51 -15.96 22.45
N HIS A 320 8.08 -14.71 22.41
CA HIS A 320 6.69 -14.35 22.64
C HIS A 320 5.84 -14.58 21.38
N GLU A 321 4.60 -15.04 21.56
CA GLU A 321 3.65 -15.16 20.45
C GLU A 321 3.34 -13.78 19.87
N GLY A 322 3.31 -13.67 18.54
CA GLY A 322 2.84 -12.47 17.84
C GLY A 322 3.84 -11.76 16.93
N GLY A 323 5.04 -12.32 16.71
CA GLY A 323 6.00 -11.79 15.74
C GLY A 323 6.44 -10.36 16.03
N ILE A 324 6.71 -9.58 14.99
CA ILE A 324 7.10 -8.17 15.11
C ILE A 324 5.87 -7.33 15.47
N PRO A 325 5.76 -6.77 16.69
CA PRO A 325 4.62 -5.94 17.05
C PRO A 325 4.70 -4.60 16.33
N VAL A 326 3.62 -4.18 15.68
CA VAL A 326 3.61 -2.97 14.84
C VAL A 326 3.98 -1.70 15.61
N GLU A 327 3.58 -1.58 16.87
CA GLU A 327 3.96 -0.44 17.71
C GLU A 327 5.46 -0.39 17.97
N MET A 328 6.14 -1.54 18.07
CA MET A 328 7.59 -1.56 18.18
C MET A 328 8.25 -1.15 16.86
N LEU A 329 7.69 -1.55 15.72
CA LEU A 329 8.17 -1.11 14.41
C LEU A 329 8.01 0.40 14.23
N LYS A 330 6.84 0.97 14.56
CA LYS A 330 6.60 2.42 14.53
C LYS A 330 7.60 3.17 15.42
N ASN A 331 7.73 2.76 16.68
CA ASN A 331 8.71 3.34 17.61
C ASN A 331 10.16 3.21 17.11
N PHE A 332 10.50 2.10 16.43
CA PHE A 332 11.83 1.93 15.83
C PHE A 332 12.10 2.94 14.72
N PHE A 333 11.08 3.31 13.93
CA PHE A 333 11.17 4.29 12.86
C PHE A 333 10.97 5.75 13.30
N ASP A 334 10.52 6.05 14.52
CA ASP A 334 10.42 7.44 15.01
C ASP A 334 11.73 8.23 14.92
N ARG A 335 12.85 7.52 14.87
CA ARG A 335 14.21 8.07 14.71
C ARG A 335 14.71 8.08 13.27
N PHE A 336 13.91 7.64 12.30
CA PHE A 336 14.31 7.65 10.90
C PHE A 336 14.53 9.11 10.45
N PRO A 337 15.68 9.43 9.83
CA PRO A 337 16.05 10.81 9.57
C PRO A 337 15.14 11.47 8.51
N PRO A 338 14.82 12.76 8.66
CA PRO A 338 14.21 13.55 7.59
C PRO A 338 15.23 13.80 6.47
N ARG A 339 14.74 14.04 5.25
CA ARG A 339 15.58 14.54 4.14
C ARG A 339 14.91 15.65 3.36
N VAL A 340 15.70 16.41 2.62
CA VAL A 340 15.14 17.39 1.68
C VAL A 340 14.68 16.65 0.42
N LEU A 341 13.59 17.14 -0.18
CA LEU A 341 13.15 16.67 -1.49
C LEU A 341 14.22 16.94 -2.54
N THR A 342 14.43 15.95 -3.40
CA THR A 342 15.30 16.07 -4.57
C THR A 342 14.66 16.93 -5.66
N ASP A 343 15.46 17.42 -6.61
CA ASP A 343 14.95 18.18 -7.76
C ASP A 343 13.91 17.41 -8.57
N ASP A 344 14.05 16.09 -8.69
CA ASP A 344 13.11 15.24 -9.42
C ASP A 344 11.80 15.04 -8.65
N GLU A 345 11.84 15.00 -7.32
CA GLU A 345 10.65 15.01 -6.47
C GLU A 345 9.94 16.35 -6.47
N LEU A 346 10.66 17.47 -6.51
CA LEU A 346 10.05 18.80 -6.69
C LEU A 346 9.33 18.90 -8.04
N LYS A 347 9.89 18.32 -9.11
CA LYS A 347 9.18 18.18 -10.40
C LYS A 347 7.96 17.28 -10.27
N LYS A 348 8.03 16.19 -9.50
CA LYS A 348 6.89 15.31 -9.21
C LYS A 348 5.77 16.08 -8.50
N ILE A 349 6.08 16.90 -7.49
CA ILE A 349 5.09 17.78 -6.83
C ILE A 349 4.41 18.71 -7.83
N ASN A 350 5.18 19.36 -8.72
CA ASN A 350 4.59 20.23 -9.73
C ASN A 350 3.65 19.46 -10.66
N ARG A 351 4.05 18.26 -11.10
CA ARG A 351 3.20 17.39 -11.91
C ARG A 351 1.93 16.95 -11.18
N ILE A 352 2.03 16.60 -9.89
CA ILE A 352 0.87 16.30 -9.05
C ILE A 352 -0.03 17.53 -8.96
N GLY A 353 0.53 18.71 -8.74
CA GLY A 353 -0.21 19.98 -8.73
C GLY A 353 -0.98 20.22 -10.02
N ASP A 354 -0.39 19.94 -11.18
CA ASP A 354 -1.06 20.03 -12.47
C ASP A 354 -2.17 18.97 -12.65
N ASN A 355 -1.96 17.75 -12.15
CA ASN A 355 -3.00 16.72 -12.10
C ASN A 355 -4.18 17.14 -11.21
N VAL A 356 -3.92 17.71 -10.03
CA VAL A 356 -4.96 18.23 -9.13
C VAL A 356 -5.78 19.32 -9.83
N LYS A 357 -5.12 20.25 -10.53
CA LYS A 357 -5.80 21.29 -11.32
C LYS A 357 -6.69 20.68 -12.40
N MET A 358 -6.21 19.64 -13.10
CA MET A 358 -7.00 18.92 -14.11
C MET A 358 -8.22 18.23 -13.51
N ILE A 359 -8.08 17.60 -12.34
CA ILE A 359 -9.20 16.97 -11.63
C ILE A 359 -10.25 18.02 -11.26
N MET A 360 -9.82 19.13 -10.65
CA MET A 360 -10.71 20.23 -10.26
C MET A 360 -11.45 20.82 -11.48
N GLN A 361 -10.75 21.00 -12.58
CA GLN A 361 -11.34 21.53 -13.81
C GLN A 361 -12.32 20.54 -14.45
N THR A 362 -12.00 19.25 -14.42
CA THR A 362 -12.91 18.18 -14.89
C THR A 362 -14.18 18.15 -14.05
N LEU A 363 -14.06 18.21 -12.72
CA LEU A 363 -15.21 18.29 -11.81
C LEU A 363 -16.07 19.53 -12.07
N LYS A 364 -15.42 20.68 -12.29
CA LYS A 364 -16.14 21.92 -12.65
C LYS A 364 -16.96 21.75 -13.92
N TYR A 365 -16.36 21.24 -15.00
CA TYR A 365 -17.09 21.03 -16.25
C TYR A 365 -18.19 19.99 -16.11
N TRP A 366 -17.92 18.93 -15.36
CA TRP A 366 -18.90 17.89 -15.07
C TRP A 366 -20.14 18.44 -14.37
N PHE A 367 -19.98 19.20 -13.29
CA PHE A 367 -21.11 19.83 -12.60
C PHE A 367 -21.85 20.87 -13.45
N GLN A 368 -21.15 21.57 -14.35
CA GLN A 368 -21.80 22.46 -15.31
C GLN A 368 -22.69 21.68 -16.28
N ILE A 369 -22.23 20.55 -16.80
CA ILE A 369 -23.02 19.67 -17.68
C ILE A 369 -24.27 19.18 -16.93
N LEU A 370 -24.12 18.61 -15.73
CA LEU A 370 -25.25 18.11 -14.94
C LEU A 370 -26.29 19.21 -14.65
N ARG A 371 -25.83 20.43 -14.34
CA ARG A 371 -26.70 21.59 -14.16
C ARG A 371 -27.45 21.92 -15.44
N ASP A 372 -26.75 22.00 -16.58
CA ASP A 372 -27.33 22.40 -17.86
C ASP A 372 -28.32 21.35 -18.37
N GLU A 373 -28.06 20.06 -18.17
CA GLU A 373 -29.01 18.96 -18.45
C GLU A 373 -30.28 19.09 -17.61
N ARG A 374 -30.17 19.33 -16.30
CA ARG A 374 -31.33 19.54 -15.43
C ARG A 374 -32.14 20.77 -15.83
N VAL A 375 -31.49 21.88 -16.16
CA VAL A 375 -32.16 23.08 -16.66
C VAL A 375 -32.86 22.81 -18.00
N ALA A 376 -32.26 22.02 -18.89
CA ALA A 376 -32.88 21.64 -20.16
C ALA A 376 -34.12 20.76 -19.96
N ILE A 377 -34.06 19.78 -19.04
CA ILE A 377 -35.22 18.95 -18.66
C ILE A 377 -36.33 19.84 -18.09
N ALA A 378 -36.01 20.72 -17.13
CA ALA A 378 -36.98 21.62 -16.51
C ALA A 378 -37.60 22.63 -17.49
N ARG A 379 -36.92 22.97 -18.58
CA ARG A 379 -37.47 23.82 -19.66
C ARG A 379 -38.36 23.06 -20.65
N ASN A 380 -38.19 21.74 -20.77
CA ASN A 380 -38.94 20.90 -21.68
C ASN A 380 -40.28 20.40 -21.08
N ILE A 381 -40.38 20.38 -19.75
CA ILE A 381 -41.62 20.19 -18.98
C ILE A 381 -42.40 21.52 -18.98
#